data_AF-A0A923V810-F1
#
_entry.id   AF-A0A923V810-F1
#
_cell.length_a   1.000
_cell.length_b   1.000
_cell.length_c   1.000
_cell.angle_alpha   90.00
_cell.angle_beta   90.00
_cell.angle_gamma   90.00
#
_symmetry.space_group_name_H-M   'P 1'
#
loop_
_entity.id
_entity.type
_entity.pdbx_description
1 polymer ?
#
loop_
_entity_poly.entity_id
_entity_poly.type
_entity_poly.pdbx_seq_one_letter_code
_entity_poly.pdbx_strand_id
1 'polypeptide(L)'
;MRDVSQRPKKVDLKQLVQFLIEFIKHPVHKISTLPDWNWPSLFVVQVLLAVVSGSLAGLIKLNFYRIASGMILMPIISTIAALLLALFLYYYFQFFENRTEDYRKIFTLVILSSIPFYLFQVLSEYFAPVTLIGFAFTALLAIVGLCENFNVSRKRAYQLIGILVVLVLAAWILNRATA
;
A
#
# COMPACT_ATOMS: atom_id res chain seq x y z
N MET A 1 0.26 12.87 37.61
CA MET A 1 1.49 13.59 37.24
C MET A 1 2.31 12.76 36.25
N ARG A 2 2.15 13.05 34.96
CA ARG A 2 3.22 13.14 33.93
C ARG A 2 2.53 13.62 32.66
N ASP A 3 2.60 14.93 32.44
CA ASP A 3 2.38 15.50 31.11
C ASP A 3 3.45 14.91 30.20
N VAL A 4 3.12 13.82 29.51
CA VAL A 4 3.88 13.36 28.35
C VAL A 4 3.21 13.98 27.14
N SER A 5 3.39 15.29 26.99
CA SER A 5 3.22 15.93 25.70
C SER A 5 4.26 15.32 24.75
N GLN A 6 3.90 14.19 24.13
CA GLN A 6 4.66 13.61 23.04
C GLN A 6 4.78 14.71 21.99
N ARG A 7 5.94 15.38 21.94
CA ARG A 7 6.22 16.38 20.92
C ARG A 7 5.85 15.75 19.58
N PRO A 8 5.01 16.40 18.75
CA PRO A 8 4.66 15.83 17.46
C PRO A 8 5.96 15.55 16.72
N LYS A 9 6.25 14.26 16.46
CA LYS A 9 7.39 13.84 15.62
C LYS A 9 7.28 14.66 14.35
N LYS A 10 8.18 15.62 14.13
CA LYS A 10 8.13 16.44 12.91
C LYS A 10 8.30 15.52 11.72
N VAL A 11 7.55 15.77 10.64
CA VAL A 11 7.72 15.03 9.40
C VAL A 11 9.12 15.30 8.87
N ASP A 12 9.96 14.26 8.84
CA ASP A 12 11.29 14.34 8.24
C ASP A 12 11.25 13.70 6.85
N LEU A 13 11.05 14.53 5.83
CA LEU A 13 10.93 14.08 4.45
C LEU A 13 12.17 13.32 3.97
N LYS A 14 13.36 13.70 4.43
CA LYS A 14 14.63 13.05 4.04
C LYS A 14 14.66 11.62 4.55
N GLN A 15 14.26 11.40 5.81
CA GLN A 15 14.17 10.06 6.39
C GLN A 15 13.14 9.18 5.67
N LEU A 16 11.98 9.74 5.31
CA LEU A 16 10.94 9.01 4.57
C LEU A 16 11.44 8.56 3.20
N VAL A 17 12.04 9.46 2.43
CA VAL A 17 12.58 9.13 1.11
C VAL A 17 13.72 8.11 1.20
N GLN A 18 14.63 8.27 2.17
CA GLN A 18 15.71 7.31 2.38
C GLN A 18 15.16 5.91 2.71
N PHE A 19 14.16 5.83 3.59
CA PHE A 19 13.49 4.56 3.89
C PHE A 19 12.86 3.95 2.64
N LEU A 20 12.17 4.73 1.81
CA LEU A 20 11.56 4.23 0.57
C LEU A 20 12.60 3.69 -0.42
N ILE A 21 13.74 4.37 -0.57
CA ILE A 21 14.84 3.90 -1.42
C ILE A 21 15.40 2.56 -0.89
N GLU A 22 15.62 2.45 0.42
CA GLU A 22 16.07 1.20 1.04
C GLU A 22 15.02 0.09 0.93
N PHE A 23 13.74 0.44 1.04
CA PHE A 23 12.61 -0.49 0.87
C PHE A 23 12.60 -1.08 -0.53
N ILE A 24 12.79 -0.28 -1.58
CA ILE A 24 12.85 -0.78 -2.96
C ILE A 24 14.01 -1.77 -3.15
N LYS A 25 15.16 -1.54 -2.51
CA LYS A 25 16.32 -2.43 -2.58
C LYS A 25 16.11 -3.75 -1.82
N HIS A 26 15.44 -3.70 -0.67
CA HIS A 26 15.26 -4.84 0.23
C HIS A 26 13.83 -4.94 0.78
N PRO A 27 12.81 -5.16 -0.07
CA PRO A 27 11.40 -4.99 0.31
C PRO A 27 10.93 -6.03 1.34
N VAL A 28 11.36 -7.29 1.20
CA VAL A 28 11.01 -8.37 2.13
C VAL A 28 11.59 -8.10 3.51
N HIS A 29 12.84 -7.67 3.59
CA HIS A 29 13.49 -7.39 4.87
C HIS A 29 12.89 -6.16 5.55
N LYS A 30 12.66 -5.08 4.79
CA LYS A 30 12.12 -3.84 5.35
C LYS A 30 10.65 -3.94 5.76
N ILE A 31 9.84 -4.78 5.10
CA ILE A 31 8.44 -4.96 5.50
C ILE A 31 8.30 -5.82 6.76
N SER A 32 9.29 -6.65 7.10
CA SER A 32 9.29 -7.42 8.35
C SER A 32 9.33 -6.55 9.61
N THR A 33 9.79 -5.30 9.49
CA THR A 33 9.83 -4.34 10.61
C THR A 33 9.21 -3.01 10.18
N LEU A 34 7.92 -2.84 10.48
CA LEU A 34 7.20 -1.63 10.11
C LEU A 34 7.71 -0.40 10.89
N PRO A 35 7.94 0.74 10.22
CA PRO A 35 8.33 1.96 10.89
C PRO A 35 7.19 2.56 11.72
N ASP A 36 7.51 3.12 12.88
CA ASP A 36 6.56 3.86 13.71
C ASP A 36 6.46 5.33 13.27
N TRP A 37 5.81 5.52 12.11
CA TRP A 37 5.48 6.82 11.55
C TRP A 37 4.22 7.41 12.16
N ASN A 38 4.17 8.73 12.26
CA ASN A 38 2.95 9.43 12.63
C ASN A 38 2.01 9.59 11.41
N TRP A 39 0.75 9.93 11.69
CA TRP A 39 -0.27 10.15 10.65
C TRP A 39 0.17 11.10 9.52
N PRO A 40 0.74 12.29 9.80
CA PRO A 40 1.22 13.17 8.75
C PRO A 40 2.26 12.51 7.83
N SER A 41 3.23 11.78 8.39
CA SER A 41 4.24 11.08 7.59
C SER A 41 3.63 9.99 6.72
N LEU A 42 2.64 9.25 7.23
CA LEU A 42 1.93 8.22 6.45
C LEU A 42 1.18 8.81 5.26
N PHE A 43 0.45 9.91 5.48
CA PHE A 43 -0.22 10.61 4.39
C PHE A 43 0.76 11.19 3.39
N VAL A 44 1.89 11.75 3.83
CA VAL A 44 2.95 12.23 2.95
C VAL A 44 3.50 11.09 2.08
N VAL A 45 3.81 9.93 2.67
CA VAL A 45 4.28 8.76 1.90
C VAL A 45 3.24 8.29 0.91
N GLN A 46 1.97 8.15 1.34
CA GLN A 46 0.88 7.71 0.48
C GLN A 46 0.68 8.66 -0.72
N VAL A 47 0.67 9.98 -0.47
CA VAL A 47 0.54 10.99 -1.52
C VAL A 47 1.76 10.98 -2.43
N LEU A 48 2.98 10.90 -1.90
CA LEU A 48 4.20 10.84 -2.71
C LEU A 48 4.20 9.63 -3.65
N LEU A 49 3.88 8.44 -3.13
CA LEU A 49 3.81 7.22 -3.95
C LEU A 49 2.76 7.34 -5.06
N ALA A 50 1.56 7.84 -4.73
CA ALA A 50 0.48 7.97 -5.68
C ALA A 50 0.75 9.04 -6.75
N VAL A 51 1.30 10.20 -6.35
CA VAL A 51 1.66 11.28 -7.28
C VAL A 51 2.78 10.83 -8.22
N VAL A 52 3.84 10.20 -7.69
CA VAL A 52 4.95 9.71 -8.51
C VAL A 52 4.47 8.66 -9.51
N SER A 53 3.69 7.68 -9.05
CA SER A 53 3.12 6.65 -9.92
C SER A 53 2.19 7.23 -10.99
N GLY A 54 1.25 8.10 -10.60
CA GLY A 54 0.29 8.72 -11.51
C GLY A 54 0.93 9.66 -12.53
N SER A 55 1.94 10.43 -12.11
CA SER A 55 2.68 11.33 -13.00
C SER A 55 3.49 10.54 -14.04
N LEU A 56 4.21 9.49 -13.60
CA LEU A 56 5.00 8.66 -14.50
C LEU A 56 4.11 7.93 -15.53
N ALA A 57 2.97 7.39 -15.10
CA ALA A 57 2.00 6.77 -16.01
C ALA A 57 1.42 7.78 -17.02
N GLY A 58 1.10 9.01 -16.58
CA GLY A 58 0.60 10.07 -17.46
C GLY A 58 1.62 10.55 -18.48
N LEU A 59 2.90 10.67 -18.08
CA LEU A 59 4.00 11.09 -18.96
C LEU A 59 4.19 10.12 -20.14
N ILE A 60 4.03 8.82 -19.89
CA ILE A 60 4.14 7.78 -20.93
C ILE A 60 3.14 7.99 -22.08
N LYS A 61 1.96 8.53 -21.79
CA LYS A 61 0.92 8.81 -22.81
C LYS A 61 0.99 10.19 -23.45
N LEU A 62 1.96 11.03 -23.06
CA LEU A 62 2.16 12.40 -23.58
C LEU A 62 0.87 13.26 -23.55
N ASN A 63 -0.07 12.97 -22.67
CA ASN A 63 -1.36 13.66 -22.60
C ASN A 63 -1.45 14.47 -21.30
N PHE A 64 -1.36 15.79 -21.42
CA PHE A 64 -1.36 16.73 -20.30
C PHE A 64 -2.58 16.58 -19.39
N TYR A 65 -3.78 16.42 -19.96
CA TYR A 65 -5.00 16.22 -19.17
C TYR A 65 -4.97 14.91 -18.39
N ARG A 66 -4.32 13.88 -18.93
CA ARG A 66 -4.14 12.58 -18.28
C ARG A 66 -3.11 12.65 -17.14
N ILE A 67 -2.06 13.47 -17.30
CA ILE A 67 -1.09 13.76 -16.25
C ILE A 67 -1.77 14.52 -15.10
N ALA A 68 -2.48 15.60 -15.40
CA ALA A 68 -3.14 16.43 -14.39
C ALA A 68 -4.22 15.66 -13.62
N SER A 69 -5.05 14.88 -14.32
CA SER A 69 -6.04 14.02 -13.68
C SER A 69 -5.39 12.88 -12.88
N GLY A 70 -4.29 12.29 -13.36
CA GLY A 70 -3.51 11.29 -12.62
C GLY A 70 -2.90 11.83 -11.33
N MET A 71 -2.40 13.06 -11.31
CA MET A 71 -1.83 13.70 -10.12
C MET A 71 -2.85 13.97 -9.02
N ILE A 72 -4.13 14.17 -9.37
CA ILE A 72 -5.18 14.54 -8.40
C ILE A 72 -6.04 13.33 -8.03
N LEU A 73 -6.53 12.59 -9.04
CA LEU A 73 -7.44 11.46 -8.80
C LEU A 73 -6.73 10.26 -8.19
N MET A 74 -5.50 9.96 -8.62
CA MET A 74 -4.78 8.79 -8.13
C MET A 74 -4.52 8.83 -6.62
N PRO A 75 -4.02 9.95 -6.02
CA PRO A 75 -3.88 10.03 -4.57
C PRO A 75 -5.18 9.86 -3.81
N ILE A 76 -6.29 10.40 -4.32
CA ILE A 76 -7.60 10.30 -3.66
C ILE A 76 -8.10 8.85 -3.68
N ILE A 77 -8.18 8.25 -4.87
CA ILE A 77 -8.70 6.89 -5.05
C ILE A 77 -7.84 5.89 -4.28
N SER A 78 -6.51 6.00 -4.41
CA SER A 78 -5.58 5.09 -3.74
C SER A 78 -5.59 5.24 -2.23
N THR A 79 -5.74 6.46 -1.71
CA THR A 79 -5.86 6.69 -0.25
C THR A 79 -7.16 6.09 0.29
N ILE A 80 -8.29 6.29 -0.41
CA ILE A 80 -9.57 5.69 -0.02
C ILE A 80 -9.45 4.16 -0.04
N ALA A 81 -8.90 3.57 -1.10
CA ALA A 81 -8.70 2.13 -1.20
C ALA A 81 -7.79 1.60 -0.08
N ALA A 82 -6.69 2.29 0.23
CA ALA A 82 -5.77 1.91 1.30
C ALA A 82 -6.44 2.01 2.70
N LEU A 83 -7.26 3.03 2.93
CA LEU A 83 -8.04 3.17 4.17
C LEU A 83 -9.08 2.07 4.30
N LEU A 84 -9.82 1.76 3.23
CA LEU A 84 -10.80 0.66 3.23
C LEU A 84 -10.14 -0.69 3.48
N LEU A 85 -8.98 -0.95 2.86
CA LEU A 85 -8.22 -2.18 3.08
C LEU A 85 -7.67 -2.25 4.52
N ALA A 86 -7.14 -1.16 5.05
CA ALA A 86 -6.69 -1.10 6.43
C ALA A 86 -7.85 -1.31 7.42
N LEU A 87 -9.02 -0.74 7.14
CA LEU A 87 -10.23 -0.93 7.94
C LEU A 87 -10.73 -2.38 7.90
N PHE A 88 -10.72 -2.99 6.72
CA PHE A 88 -11.02 -4.41 6.57
C PHE A 88 -10.06 -5.27 7.39
N LEU A 89 -8.75 -5.02 7.32
CA LEU A 89 -7.76 -5.75 8.11
C LEU A 89 -7.90 -5.51 9.62
N TYR A 90 -8.23 -4.28 10.02
CA TYR A 90 -8.48 -3.93 11.42
C TYR A 90 -9.65 -4.74 11.99
N TYR A 91 -10.78 -4.78 11.28
CA TYR A 91 -11.91 -5.61 11.69
C TYR A 91 -11.62 -7.10 11.58
N TYR A 92 -10.80 -7.53 10.61
CA TYR A 92 -10.34 -8.92 10.56
C TYR A 92 -9.62 -9.30 11.86
N PHE A 93 -8.70 -8.47 12.34
CA PHE A 93 -8.00 -8.73 13.60
C PHE A 93 -8.95 -8.76 14.80
N GLN A 94 -9.90 -7.83 14.84
CA GLN A 94 -10.86 -7.74 15.94
C GLN A 94 -11.80 -8.95 16.00
N PHE A 95 -12.34 -9.40 14.85
CA PHE A 95 -13.33 -10.48 14.81
C PHE A 95 -12.73 -11.89 14.74
N PHE A 96 -11.66 -12.09 13.96
CA PHE A 96 -11.12 -13.43 13.69
C PHE A 96 -9.88 -13.77 14.54
N GLU A 97 -9.08 -12.77 14.89
CA GLU A 97 -7.89 -12.96 15.75
C GLU A 97 -8.14 -12.54 17.21
N ASN A 98 -9.34 -12.05 17.54
CA ASN A 98 -9.76 -11.61 18.88
C ASN A 98 -8.77 -10.63 19.53
N ARG A 99 -8.15 -9.74 18.75
CA ARG A 99 -7.18 -8.77 19.23
C ARG A 99 -7.33 -7.42 18.54
N THR A 100 -7.07 -6.36 19.29
CA THR A 100 -7.08 -4.99 18.78
C THR A 100 -5.67 -4.54 18.45
N GLU A 101 -5.37 -4.47 17.16
CA GLU A 101 -4.10 -3.98 16.64
C GLU A 101 -4.16 -2.47 16.37
N ASP A 102 -3.02 -1.78 16.40
CA ASP A 102 -2.97 -0.35 16.08
C ASP A 102 -3.31 -0.13 14.59
N TYR A 103 -4.41 0.58 14.33
CA TYR A 103 -4.86 0.95 12.99
C TYR A 103 -3.75 1.67 12.20
N ARG A 104 -2.93 2.49 12.86
CA ARG A 104 -1.80 3.19 12.22
C ARG A 104 -0.78 2.21 11.68
N LYS A 105 -0.45 1.16 12.44
CA LYS A 105 0.50 0.11 12.03
C LYS A 105 -0.04 -0.72 10.87
N ILE A 106 -1.34 -1.04 10.88
CA ILE A 106 -2.02 -1.73 9.76
C ILE A 106 -1.99 -0.85 8.51
N PHE A 107 -2.27 0.44 8.64
CA PHE A 107 -2.22 1.36 7.52
C PHE A 107 -0.79 1.49 6.95
N THR A 108 0.24 1.54 7.80
CA THR A 108 1.65 1.48 7.36
C THR A 108 1.92 0.21 6.55
N LEU A 109 1.44 -0.95 7.00
CA LEU A 109 1.57 -2.21 6.25
C LEU A 109 0.93 -2.11 4.88
N VAL A 110 -0.30 -1.59 4.80
CA VAL A 110 -1.03 -1.45 3.53
C VAL A 110 -0.30 -0.53 2.56
N ILE A 111 0.19 0.62 3.03
CA ILE A 111 0.95 1.57 2.20
C ILE A 111 2.22 0.90 1.66
N LEU A 112 3.03 0.29 2.54
CA LEU A 112 4.31 -0.29 2.15
C LEU A 112 4.15 -1.50 1.24
N SER A 113 3.17 -2.38 1.52
CA SER A 113 2.87 -3.52 0.65
C SER A 113 2.33 -3.08 -0.71
N SER A 114 1.75 -1.89 -0.84
CA SER A 114 1.25 -1.35 -2.12
C SER A 114 2.34 -0.78 -3.03
N ILE A 115 3.58 -0.62 -2.55
CA ILE A 115 4.69 -0.04 -3.33
C ILE A 115 4.92 -0.79 -4.66
N PRO A 116 5.02 -2.14 -4.70
CA PRO A 116 5.17 -2.87 -5.96
C PRO A 116 4.04 -2.56 -6.95
N PHE A 117 2.78 -2.55 -6.50
CA PHE A 117 1.66 -2.19 -7.35
C PHE A 117 1.85 -0.81 -7.99
N TYR A 118 2.22 0.22 -7.22
CA TYR A 118 2.48 1.56 -7.77
C TYR A 118 3.62 1.58 -8.80
N LEU A 119 4.69 0.79 -8.60
CA LEU A 119 5.81 0.70 -9.54
C LEU A 119 5.37 0.06 -10.87
N PHE A 120 4.66 -1.07 -10.78
CA PHE A 120 4.20 -1.81 -11.95
C PHE A 120 3.04 -1.12 -12.68
N GLN A 121 2.24 -0.32 -11.98
CA GLN A 121 1.16 0.46 -12.57
C GLN A 121 1.67 1.43 -13.64
N VAL A 122 2.88 1.98 -13.47
CA VAL A 122 3.53 2.84 -14.49
C VAL A 122 3.72 2.09 -15.81
N LEU A 123 4.08 0.80 -15.74
CA LEU A 123 4.33 -0.05 -16.92
C LEU A 123 3.06 -0.68 -17.51
N SER A 124 1.96 -0.68 -16.75
CA SER A 124 0.69 -1.28 -17.20
C SER A 124 0.11 -0.64 -18.46
N GLU A 125 0.54 0.58 -18.78
CA GLU A 125 0.13 1.30 -20.00
C GLU A 125 0.68 0.65 -21.28
N TYR A 126 1.77 -0.12 -21.19
CA TYR A 126 2.33 -0.88 -22.32
C TYR A 126 1.80 -2.32 -22.36
N PHE A 127 1.70 -2.97 -21.21
CA PHE A 127 1.28 -4.36 -21.10
C PHE A 127 0.34 -4.54 -19.91
N ALA A 128 -0.96 -4.65 -20.20
CA ALA A 128 -2.01 -4.73 -19.18
C ALA A 128 -1.80 -5.81 -18.10
N PRO A 129 -1.27 -7.02 -18.41
CA PRO A 129 -1.03 -8.03 -17.38
C PRO A 129 0.06 -7.66 -16.36
N VAL A 130 0.89 -6.64 -16.60
CA VAL A 130 1.89 -6.18 -15.62
C VAL A 130 1.25 -5.74 -14.29
N THR A 131 0.01 -5.22 -14.33
CA THR A 131 -0.74 -4.89 -13.11
C THR A 131 -0.94 -6.11 -12.22
N LEU A 132 -1.16 -7.30 -12.79
CA LEU A 132 -1.32 -8.54 -12.03
C LEU A 132 -0.02 -8.96 -11.33
N ILE A 133 1.12 -8.73 -11.99
CA ILE A 133 2.44 -8.99 -11.40
C ILE A 133 2.65 -8.06 -10.21
N GLY A 134 2.37 -6.76 -10.36
CA GLY A 134 2.47 -5.81 -9.25
C GLY A 134 1.56 -6.17 -8.08
N PHE A 135 0.35 -6.62 -8.38
CA PHE A 135 -0.59 -7.10 -7.38
C PHE A 135 -0.08 -8.36 -6.65
N ALA A 136 0.52 -9.32 -7.37
CA ALA A 136 1.12 -10.52 -6.77
C ALA A 136 2.27 -10.17 -5.80
N PHE A 137 3.15 -9.24 -6.17
CA PHE A 137 4.21 -8.76 -5.28
C PHE A 137 3.64 -8.04 -4.05
N THR A 138 2.60 -7.21 -4.23
CA THR A 138 1.90 -6.58 -3.12
C THR A 138 1.29 -7.61 -2.16
N ALA A 139 0.66 -8.65 -2.69
CA ALA A 139 0.11 -9.74 -1.89
C ALA A 139 1.20 -10.49 -1.10
N LEU A 140 2.33 -10.83 -1.73
CA LEU A 140 3.46 -11.47 -1.06
C LEU A 140 4.02 -10.62 0.09
N LEU A 141 4.22 -9.32 -0.15
CA LEU A 141 4.68 -8.39 0.88
C LEU A 141 3.67 -8.26 2.00
N ALA A 142 2.37 -8.15 1.69
CA ALA A 142 1.32 -8.12 2.70
C ALA A 142 1.33 -9.38 3.57
N ILE A 143 1.50 -10.57 2.98
CA ILE A 143 1.60 -11.84 3.73
C ILE A 143 2.80 -11.83 4.68
N VAL A 144 3.99 -11.44 4.19
CA VAL A 144 5.20 -11.34 5.02
C VAL A 144 4.97 -10.34 6.16
N GLY A 145 4.45 -9.16 5.86
CA GLY A 145 4.20 -8.13 6.86
C GLY A 145 3.16 -8.55 7.91
N LEU A 146 2.11 -9.27 7.52
CA LEU A 146 1.13 -9.85 8.44
C LEU A 146 1.76 -10.92 9.35
N CYS A 147 2.63 -11.77 8.81
CA CYS A 147 3.30 -12.81 9.58
C CYS A 147 4.28 -12.20 10.59
N GLU A 148 5.17 -11.31 10.14
CA GLU A 148 6.29 -10.83 10.94
C GLU A 148 5.91 -9.70 11.92
N ASN A 149 4.99 -8.81 11.55
CA ASN A 149 4.65 -7.65 12.41
C ASN A 149 3.43 -7.87 13.29
N PHE A 150 2.56 -8.80 12.88
CA PHE A 150 1.31 -9.09 13.55
C PHE A 150 1.25 -10.55 14.00
N ASN A 151 2.27 -11.38 13.81
CA ASN A 151 2.25 -12.79 14.24
C ASN A 151 1.04 -13.59 13.69
N VAL A 152 0.54 -13.24 12.50
CA VAL A 152 -0.52 -14.02 11.85
C VAL A 152 0.09 -15.34 11.36
N SER A 153 -0.58 -16.46 11.63
CA SER A 153 -0.12 -17.75 11.10
C SER A 153 -0.06 -17.70 9.56
N ARG A 154 1.00 -18.27 8.97
CA ARG A 154 1.20 -18.26 7.50
C ARG A 154 -0.04 -18.73 6.75
N LYS A 155 -0.68 -19.82 7.23
CA LYS A 155 -1.91 -20.36 6.63
C LYS A 155 -3.04 -19.32 6.57
N ARG A 156 -3.30 -18.61 7.68
CA ARG A 156 -4.34 -17.57 7.72
C ARG A 156 -3.96 -16.35 6.88
N ALA A 157 -2.70 -15.94 6.88
CA ALA A 157 -2.23 -14.84 6.03
C ALA A 157 -2.43 -15.15 4.54
N TYR A 158 -2.09 -16.37 4.09
CA TYR A 158 -2.35 -16.82 2.73
C TYR A 158 -3.86 -16.89 2.41
N GLN A 159 -4.70 -17.36 3.33
CA GLN A 159 -6.14 -17.40 3.13
C GLN A 159 -6.74 -15.99 3.00
N LEU A 160 -6.39 -15.08 3.91
CA LEU A 160 -6.88 -13.71 3.95
C LEU A 160 -6.49 -12.95 2.68
N ILE A 161 -5.18 -12.92 2.38
CA ILE A 161 -4.67 -12.20 1.21
C ILE A 161 -5.06 -12.92 -0.08
N GLY A 162 -5.10 -14.25 -0.09
CA GLY A 162 -5.51 -15.05 -1.24
C GLY A 162 -6.95 -14.76 -1.67
N ILE A 163 -7.89 -14.62 -0.72
CA ILE A 163 -9.27 -14.22 -1.03
C ILE A 163 -9.30 -12.83 -1.68
N LEU A 164 -8.56 -11.86 -1.12
CA LEU A 164 -8.46 -10.52 -1.71
C LEU A 164 -7.89 -10.57 -3.13
N VAL A 165 -6.89 -11.43 -3.37
CA VAL A 165 -6.29 -11.63 -4.70
C VAL A 165 -7.31 -12.20 -5.69
N VAL A 166 -8.06 -13.22 -5.29
CA VAL A 166 -9.10 -13.81 -6.14
C VAL A 166 -10.18 -12.78 -6.49
N LEU A 167 -10.61 -11.96 -5.53
CA LEU A 167 -11.58 -10.89 -5.79
C LEU A 167 -11.06 -9.87 -6.79
N VAL A 168 -9.81 -9.44 -6.66
CA VAL A 168 -9.19 -8.48 -7.59
C VAL A 168 -8.99 -9.10 -8.97
N LEU A 169 -8.56 -10.36 -9.04
CA LEU A 169 -8.43 -11.08 -10.32
C LEU A 169 -9.79 -11.22 -11.02
N ALA A 170 -10.84 -11.59 -10.30
CA ALA A 170 -12.18 -11.69 -10.85
C ALA A 170 -12.67 -10.33 -11.37
N ALA A 171 -12.50 -9.26 -10.58
CA ALA A 171 -12.86 -7.90 -11.01
C ALA A 171 -12.08 -7.46 -12.25
N TRP A 172 -10.78 -7.77 -12.32
CA TRP A 172 -9.94 -7.44 -13.47
C TRP A 172 -10.38 -8.19 -14.74
N ILE A 173 -10.67 -9.49 -14.64
CA ILE A 173 -11.15 -10.30 -15.77
C ILE A 173 -12.50 -9.77 -16.26
N LEU A 174 -13.43 -9.50 -15.34
CA LEU A 174 -14.76 -8.95 -15.69
C LEU A 174 -14.63 -7.61 -16.41
N ASN A 175 -13.82 -6.70 -15.87
CA ASN A 175 -13.59 -5.40 -16.50
C ASN A 175 -12.96 -5.51 -17.90
N ARG A 176 -12.17 -6.56 -18.16
CA ARG A 176 -11.60 -6.84 -19.50
C ARG A 176 -12.55 -7.57 -20.43
N ALA A 177 -13.52 -8.31 -19.89
CA ALA A 177 -14.54 -8.99 -20.69
C ALA A 177 -15.67 -8.05 -21.13
N THR A 178 -15.94 -7.00 -20.35
CA THR A 178 -17.01 -6.01 -20.62
C THR A 178 -16.54 -4.76 -21.34
N ALA A 179 -15.23 -4.57 -21.53
CA ALA A 179 -14.61 -3.41 -22.20
C ALA A 179 -14.09 -3.79 -23.58
#